data_AF-A0A2D2DRC4-F1
#
_entry.id   AF-A0A2D2DRC4-F1
#
_cell.length_a   1.000
_cell.length_b   1.000
_cell.length_c   1.000
_cell.angle_alpha   90.00
_cell.angle_beta   90.00
_cell.angle_gamma   90.00
#
_symmetry.space_group_name_H-M   'P 1'
#
loop_
_entity.id
_entity.type
_entity.pdbx_description
1 polymer ?
#
loop_
_entity_poly.entity_id
_entity_poly.type
_entity_poly.pdbx_seq_one_letter_code
_entity_poly.pdbx_strand_id
1 'polypeptide(L)'
;MWLGLIVGSLVLWLVAGAVRANQREKAFLAAMAAAGLRVTQHVVGIDQKTGVGIDEVSGKMCLITADGKNLPTRLFPYDDLFSAELIEDGVSLMMASRGRFPHPGENGRWVNSAASSARVLELRLVVSRTTAPPLSLTFLNVQTPKNSRQYTDKAASARRWFSLMNVIIDQANRNEEERMARRAALETPAAPPVPLGAVADEIKKLGELMSSGLLTEEEFAEQKAKLLGDTDYEARAAARRLSFGNRTGRPS
;
A
#
# COMPACT_ATOMS: atom_id res chain seq x y z
N MET A 1 53.50 34.05 -4.12
CA MET A 1 53.15 32.98 -5.10
C MET A 1 52.53 31.74 -4.45
N TRP A 2 53.08 31.17 -3.36
CA TRP A 2 52.57 29.92 -2.75
C TRP A 2 51.12 29.94 -2.27
N LEU A 3 50.63 31.06 -1.70
CA LEU A 3 49.25 31.16 -1.19
C LEU A 3 48.20 30.99 -2.31
N GLY A 4 48.47 31.50 -3.51
CA GLY A 4 47.57 31.39 -4.66
C GLY A 4 47.42 29.96 -5.15
N LEU A 5 48.49 29.15 -5.08
CA LEU A 5 48.44 27.73 -5.45
C LEU A 5 47.61 26.91 -4.45
N ILE A 6 47.73 27.21 -3.15
CA ILE A 6 46.97 26.51 -2.11
C ILE A 6 45.47 26.80 -2.26
N VAL A 7 45.10 28.07 -2.42
CA VAL A 7 43.69 28.47 -2.61
C VAL A 7 43.13 27.89 -3.92
N GLY A 8 43.90 27.96 -5.01
CA GLY A 8 43.50 27.39 -6.31
C GLY A 8 43.25 25.88 -6.24
N SER A 9 44.14 25.14 -5.55
CA SER A 9 43.98 23.70 -5.34
C SER A 9 42.73 23.36 -4.51
N LEU A 10 42.48 24.11 -3.43
CA LEU A 10 41.30 23.91 -2.58
C LEU A 10 39.98 24.12 -3.34
N VAL A 11 39.89 25.20 -4.13
CA VAL A 11 38.70 25.49 -4.94
C VAL A 11 38.49 24.40 -5.99
N LEU A 12 39.54 23.99 -6.69
CA LEU A 12 39.46 22.91 -7.68
C LEU A 12 38.98 21.59 -7.05
N TRP A 13 39.45 21.28 -5.84
CA TRP A 13 39.02 20.10 -5.09
C TRP A 13 37.54 20.15 -4.72
N LEU A 14 37.04 21.30 -4.24
CA LEU A 14 35.62 21.50 -3.91
C LEU A 14 34.72 21.38 -5.14
N VAL A 15 35.11 21.99 -6.27
CA VAL A 15 34.37 21.91 -7.53
C VAL A 15 34.36 20.48 -8.07
N ALA A 16 35.52 19.80 -8.05
CA ALA A 16 35.60 18.40 -8.45
C ALA A 16 34.71 17.49 -7.59
N GLY A 17 34.63 17.75 -6.28
CA GLY A 17 33.72 17.05 -5.37
C GLY A 17 32.25 17.25 -5.73
N ALA A 18 31.83 18.50 -5.98
CA ALA A 18 30.45 18.82 -6.37
C ALA A 18 30.07 18.20 -7.72
N VAL A 19 30.96 18.23 -8.71
CA VAL A 19 30.74 17.61 -10.03
C VAL A 19 30.59 16.10 -9.89
N ARG A 20 31.43 15.43 -9.08
CA ARG A 20 31.33 13.98 -8.84
C ARG A 20 30.00 13.60 -8.19
N ALA A 21 29.54 14.38 -7.20
CA ALA A 21 28.25 14.13 -6.54
C ALA A 21 27.09 14.20 -7.55
N ASN A 22 27.06 15.25 -8.38
CA ASN A 22 26.05 15.41 -9.43
C ASN A 22 26.13 14.31 -10.50
N GLN A 23 27.33 13.91 -10.92
CA GLN A 23 27.51 12.80 -11.87
C GLN A 23 27.00 11.48 -11.31
N ARG A 24 27.24 11.20 -10.02
CA ARG A 24 26.69 9.99 -9.38
C ARG A 24 25.17 10.05 -9.32
N GLU A 25 24.58 11.16 -8.93
CA GLU A 25 23.12 11.30 -8.92
C GLU A 25 22.51 11.02 -10.30
N LYS A 26 23.10 11.55 -11.38
CA LYS A 26 22.70 11.24 -12.75
C LYS A 26 22.85 9.75 -13.08
N ALA A 27 23.91 9.10 -12.61
CA ALA A 27 24.11 7.65 -12.81
C ALA A 27 23.06 6.81 -12.06
N PHE A 28 22.66 7.22 -10.85
CA PHE A 28 21.56 6.59 -10.10
C PHE A 28 20.25 6.74 -10.87
N LEU A 29 19.92 7.95 -11.33
CA LEU A 29 18.71 8.19 -12.13
C LEU A 29 18.71 7.39 -13.44
N ALA A 30 19.85 7.33 -14.13
CA ALA A 30 19.99 6.52 -15.34
C ALA A 30 19.81 5.03 -15.05
N ALA A 31 20.33 4.52 -13.93
CA ALA A 31 20.16 3.13 -13.50
C ALA A 31 18.69 2.82 -13.15
N MET A 32 17.99 3.74 -12.46
CA MET A 32 16.55 3.59 -12.17
C MET A 32 15.71 3.60 -13.46
N ALA A 33 16.03 4.50 -14.40
CA ALA A 33 15.37 4.55 -15.70
C ALA A 33 15.64 3.29 -16.53
N ALA A 34 16.87 2.77 -16.51
CA ALA A 34 17.23 1.52 -17.18
C ALA A 34 16.51 0.30 -16.60
N ALA A 35 16.16 0.33 -15.31
CA ALA A 35 15.30 -0.67 -14.67
C ALA A 35 13.80 -0.51 -15.01
N GLY A 36 13.43 0.46 -15.84
CA GLY A 36 12.06 0.70 -16.29
C GLY A 36 11.19 1.47 -15.29
N LEU A 37 11.80 2.15 -14.31
CA LEU A 37 11.06 2.91 -13.30
C LEU A 37 10.82 4.36 -13.75
N ARG A 38 9.59 4.88 -13.59
CA ARG A 38 9.29 6.31 -13.75
C ARG A 38 9.47 7.00 -12.41
N VAL A 39 10.70 7.39 -12.12
CA VAL A 39 11.07 8.03 -10.85
C VAL A 39 10.30 9.35 -10.67
N THR A 40 9.38 9.41 -9.72
CA THR A 40 8.69 10.64 -9.29
C THR A 40 9.45 11.33 -8.17
N GLN A 41 10.00 10.55 -7.25
CA GLN A 41 10.82 11.03 -6.13
C GLN A 41 12.04 10.12 -5.95
N HIS A 42 13.20 10.72 -5.69
CA HIS A 42 14.43 9.99 -5.38
C HIS A 42 15.28 10.68 -4.32
N VAL A 43 16.10 9.88 -3.65
CA VAL A 43 17.13 10.35 -2.73
C VAL A 43 18.34 9.44 -2.84
N VAL A 44 19.51 10.06 -2.77
CA VAL A 44 20.79 9.37 -2.68
C VAL A 44 21.40 9.73 -1.33
N GLY A 45 21.91 8.71 -0.62
CA GLY A 45 22.58 8.89 0.65
C GLY A 45 23.81 9.79 0.51
N ILE A 46 24.20 10.46 1.60
CA ILE A 46 25.38 11.33 1.62
C ILE A 46 26.68 10.54 1.36
N ASP A 47 26.67 9.24 1.64
CA ASP A 47 27.76 8.32 1.34
C ASP A 47 27.85 7.95 -0.15
N GLN A 48 26.83 8.32 -0.94
CA GLN A 48 26.66 7.98 -2.35
C GLN A 48 26.75 6.47 -2.61
N LYS A 49 26.42 5.65 -1.61
CA LYS A 49 26.39 4.19 -1.72
C LYS A 49 24.97 3.70 -1.88
N THR A 50 24.01 4.30 -1.19
CA THR A 50 22.61 3.86 -1.28
C THR A 50 21.74 4.93 -1.89
N GLY A 51 20.73 4.50 -2.64
CA GLY A 51 19.73 5.37 -3.25
C GLY A 51 18.38 4.69 -3.27
N VAL A 52 17.34 5.51 -3.07
CA VAL A 52 15.94 5.08 -3.11
C VAL A 52 15.25 5.93 -4.17
N GLY A 53 14.56 5.26 -5.09
CA GLY A 53 13.68 5.86 -6.08
C GLY A 53 12.27 5.33 -5.91
N ILE A 54 11.29 6.17 -6.24
CA ILE A 54 9.87 5.87 -6.03
C ILE A 54 9.14 6.21 -7.32
N ASP A 55 8.23 5.33 -7.70
CA ASP A 55 7.31 5.51 -8.81
C ASP A 55 5.89 5.37 -8.28
N GLU A 56 5.31 6.52 -8.00
CA GLU A 56 3.94 6.66 -7.49
C GLU A 56 2.89 6.13 -8.48
N VAL A 57 3.19 6.15 -9.78
CA VAL A 57 2.24 5.72 -10.81
C VAL A 57 2.19 4.20 -10.87
N SER A 58 3.33 3.53 -10.82
CA SER A 58 3.38 2.07 -10.87
C SER A 58 3.26 1.37 -9.52
N GLY A 59 3.32 2.13 -8.40
CA GLY A 59 3.31 1.57 -7.05
C GLY A 59 4.55 0.74 -6.76
N LYS A 60 5.70 1.17 -7.29
CA LYS A 60 6.98 0.46 -7.16
C LYS A 60 8.04 1.38 -6.60
N MET A 61 8.95 0.80 -5.84
CA MET A 61 10.15 1.45 -5.36
C MET A 61 11.39 0.75 -5.93
N CYS A 62 12.44 1.52 -6.11
CA CYS A 62 13.71 1.09 -6.63
C CYS A 62 14.78 1.34 -5.57
N LEU A 63 15.53 0.29 -5.23
CA LEU A 63 16.66 0.38 -4.32
C LEU A 63 17.94 0.16 -5.12
N ILE A 64 18.91 1.06 -4.93
CA ILE A 64 20.23 0.97 -5.55
C ILE A 64 21.27 0.96 -4.43
N THR A 65 22.16 -0.03 -4.49
CA THR A 65 23.33 -0.10 -3.61
C THR A 65 24.58 -0.14 -4.49
N ALA A 66 25.39 0.91 -4.47
CA ALA A 66 26.63 0.96 -5.21
C ALA A 66 27.63 -0.04 -4.64
N ASP A 67 28.04 -0.99 -5.48
CA ASP A 67 29.10 -1.94 -5.22
C ASP A 67 30.21 -1.75 -6.27
N GLY A 68 31.16 -0.89 -5.92
CA GLY A 68 32.22 -0.46 -6.85
C GLY A 68 31.66 0.30 -8.06
N LYS A 69 31.78 -0.29 -9.26
CA LYS A 69 31.25 0.27 -10.52
C LYS A 69 29.84 -0.20 -10.84
N ASN A 70 29.36 -1.25 -10.17
CA ASN A 70 28.04 -1.80 -10.41
C ASN A 70 27.02 -1.06 -9.54
N LEU A 71 25.89 -0.74 -10.15
CA LEU A 71 24.71 -0.20 -9.46
C LEU A 71 23.61 -1.26 -9.52
N PRO A 72 23.73 -2.37 -8.77
CA PRO A 72 22.68 -3.37 -8.69
C PRO A 72 21.38 -2.67 -8.29
N THR A 73 20.44 -2.71 -9.22
CA THR A 73 19.17 -2.01 -9.12
C THR A 73 18.10 -3.05 -8.85
N ARG A 74 17.41 -2.92 -7.72
CA ARG A 74 16.39 -3.88 -7.28
C ARG A 74 15.03 -3.18 -7.24
N LEU A 75 14.08 -3.75 -7.96
CA LEU A 75 12.73 -3.24 -8.07
C LEU A 75 11.81 -4.01 -7.12
N PHE A 76 11.04 -3.28 -6.33
CA PHE A 76 10.10 -3.84 -5.35
C PHE A 76 8.73 -3.18 -5.52
N PRO A 77 7.63 -3.95 -5.51
CA PRO A 77 6.31 -3.35 -5.29
C PRO A 77 6.26 -2.74 -3.88
N TYR A 78 5.37 -1.76 -3.67
CA TYR A 78 5.14 -1.20 -2.33
C TYR A 78 4.75 -2.25 -1.28
N ASP A 79 4.06 -3.31 -1.71
CA ASP A 79 3.71 -4.44 -0.84
C ASP A 79 4.96 -5.18 -0.31
N ASP A 80 6.11 -5.09 -0.97
CA ASP A 80 7.33 -5.73 -0.46
C ASP A 80 7.99 -4.89 0.66
N LEU A 81 7.62 -3.62 0.85
CA LEU A 81 8.18 -2.78 1.93
C LEU A 81 7.58 -3.20 3.29
N PHE A 82 8.41 -3.76 4.16
CA PHE A 82 7.95 -4.30 5.45
C PHE A 82 8.06 -3.28 6.58
N SER A 83 9.20 -2.59 6.70
CA SER A 83 9.37 -1.55 7.72
C SER A 83 10.30 -0.44 7.27
N ALA A 84 10.10 0.73 7.89
CA ALA A 84 10.98 1.88 7.79
C ALA A 84 11.31 2.37 9.19
N GLU A 85 12.58 2.67 9.44
CA GLU A 85 13.07 3.09 10.75
C GLU A 85 14.05 4.25 10.59
N LEU A 86 13.77 5.38 11.24
CA LEU A 86 14.67 6.53 11.30
C LEU A 86 15.54 6.39 12.55
N ILE A 87 16.86 6.28 12.36
CA ILE A 87 17.83 5.99 13.42
C ILE A 87 18.82 7.15 13.52
N GLU A 88 19.06 7.62 14.75
CA GLU A 88 20.08 8.62 15.09
C GLU A 88 21.06 8.02 16.10
N ASP A 89 22.34 7.96 15.75
CA ASP A 89 23.41 7.42 16.60
C ASP A 89 23.11 6.00 17.15
N GLY A 90 22.44 5.18 16.34
CA GLY A 90 22.02 3.82 16.71
C GLY A 90 20.73 3.75 17.54
N VAL A 91 20.12 4.89 17.87
CA VAL A 91 18.84 4.98 18.58
C VAL A 91 17.70 5.18 17.58
N SER A 92 16.69 4.33 17.64
CA SER A 92 15.47 4.47 16.85
C SER A 92 14.70 5.72 17.28
N LEU A 93 14.52 6.67 16.36
CA LEU A 93 13.71 7.87 16.56
C LEU A 93 12.26 7.65 16.16
N MET A 94 12.04 6.94 15.05
CA MET A 94 10.71 6.68 14.48
C MET A 94 10.72 5.32 13.78
N MET A 95 9.61 4.59 13.88
CA MET A 95 9.45 3.30 13.22
C MET A 95 8.05 3.17 12.64
N ALA A 96 7.96 2.61 11.44
CA ALA A 96 6.74 2.23 10.76
C ALA A 96 6.90 0.78 10.26
N SER A 97 5.89 -0.06 10.42
CA SER A 97 5.95 -1.45 9.97
C SER A 97 4.60 -1.94 9.47
N ARG A 98 4.63 -2.89 8.54
CA ARG A 98 3.46 -3.68 8.14
C ARG A 98 3.08 -4.64 9.26
N GLY A 99 1.78 -4.90 9.36
CA GLY A 99 1.21 -5.74 10.40
C GLY A 99 0.93 -4.96 11.68
N ARG A 100 -0.20 -5.32 12.32
CA ARG A 100 -0.68 -4.74 13.57
C ARG A 100 0.11 -5.33 14.75
N PHE A 101 1.43 -5.12 14.75
CA PHE A 101 2.21 -5.39 15.94
C PHE A 101 2.01 -4.21 16.89
N PRO A 102 1.41 -4.41 18.09
CA PRO A 102 1.34 -3.36 19.09
C PRO A 102 2.78 -3.02 19.48
N HIS A 103 3.28 -1.90 18.97
CA HIS A 103 4.61 -1.42 19.33
C HIS A 103 4.53 -0.87 20.76
N PRO A 104 5.34 -1.38 21.70
CA PRO A 104 5.40 -0.82 23.05
C PRO A 104 5.98 0.60 22.97
N GLY A 105 5.11 1.61 23.06
CA GLY A 105 5.47 3.04 22.90
C GLY A 105 4.58 3.84 21.94
N GLU A 106 3.47 3.23 21.49
CA GLU A 106 2.42 3.75 20.61
C GLU A 106 2.17 5.27 20.77
N ASN A 107 2.32 5.97 19.63
CA ASN A 107 2.06 7.40 19.33
C ASN A 107 3.28 8.23 18.92
N GLY A 108 4.25 7.66 18.18
CA GLY A 108 5.26 8.46 17.47
C GLY A 108 6.02 9.43 18.38
N ARG A 109 6.17 9.07 19.67
CA ARG A 109 6.82 9.91 20.66
C ARG A 109 8.30 9.96 20.30
N TRP A 110 8.68 11.08 19.69
CA TRP A 110 10.06 11.43 19.42
C TRP A 110 10.90 11.25 20.68
N VAL A 111 11.77 10.25 20.68
CA VAL A 111 12.79 10.11 21.71
C VAL A 111 13.87 11.12 21.37
N ASN A 112 13.83 12.28 22.02
CA ASN A 112 14.91 13.25 21.89
C ASN A 112 16.15 12.67 22.57
N SER A 113 17.13 12.25 21.78
CA SER A 113 18.47 11.97 22.30
C SER A 113 18.98 13.22 23.01
N ALA A 114 19.38 13.09 24.27
CA ALA A 114 19.89 14.18 25.10
C ALA A 114 21.23 14.75 24.61
N ALA A 115 21.85 14.11 23.61
CA ALA A 115 23.08 14.60 23.00
C ALA A 115 22.86 15.92 22.25
N SER A 116 23.76 16.88 22.44
CA SER A 116 23.77 18.18 21.74
C SER A 116 24.23 18.09 20.28
N SER A 117 24.82 16.96 19.88
CA SER A 117 25.27 16.66 18.52
C SER A 117 24.82 15.27 18.10
N ALA A 118 24.55 15.08 16.81
CA ALA A 118 24.33 13.78 16.21
C ALA A 118 25.49 13.44 15.27
N ARG A 119 25.93 12.18 15.25
CA ARG A 119 27.01 11.71 14.35
C ARG A 119 26.45 11.05 13.11
N VAL A 120 25.45 10.18 13.27
CA VAL A 120 24.85 9.40 12.20
C VAL A 120 23.36 9.61 12.22
N LEU A 121 22.80 9.94 11.06
CA LEU A 121 21.35 9.94 10.82
C LEU A 121 21.08 9.05 9.61
N GLU A 122 20.39 7.95 9.82
CA GLU A 122 20.09 6.97 8.78
C GLU A 122 18.60 6.59 8.75
N LEU A 123 18.08 6.33 7.56
CA LEU A 123 16.78 5.70 7.34
C LEU A 123 17.02 4.25 6.93
N ARG A 124 16.64 3.31 7.79
CA ARG A 124 16.72 1.88 7.53
C ARG A 124 15.40 1.38 6.96
N LEU A 125 15.46 0.70 5.82
CA LEU A 125 14.33 0.10 5.15
C LEU A 125 14.50 -1.43 5.17
N VAL A 126 13.44 -2.13 5.59
CA VAL A 126 13.37 -3.59 5.56
C VAL A 126 12.32 -4.00 4.55
N VAL A 127 12.70 -4.90 3.66
CA VAL A 127 11.85 -5.45 2.61
C VAL A 127 11.56 -6.92 2.96
N SER A 128 10.35 -7.40 2.69
CA SER A 128 9.88 -8.74 3.07
C SER A 128 10.72 -9.91 2.51
N ARG A 129 11.54 -9.67 1.47
CA ARG A 129 12.38 -10.72 0.87
C ARG A 129 13.61 -11.00 1.72
N THR A 130 13.67 -12.20 2.30
CA THR A 130 14.78 -12.68 3.15
C THR A 130 16.14 -12.70 2.47
N THR A 131 16.19 -12.68 1.14
CA THR A 131 17.43 -12.64 0.36
C THR A 131 18.02 -11.23 0.21
N ALA A 132 17.31 -10.18 0.66
CA ALA A 132 17.77 -8.81 0.61
C ALA A 132 18.17 -8.32 2.01
N PRO A 133 19.42 -7.88 2.21
CA PRO A 133 19.80 -7.26 3.48
C PRO A 133 18.99 -5.95 3.69
N PRO A 134 18.77 -5.53 4.95
CA PRO A 134 18.21 -4.22 5.24
C PRO A 134 19.02 -3.12 4.54
N LEU A 135 18.32 -2.15 3.96
CA LEU A 135 18.96 -1.01 3.29
C LEU A 135 19.06 0.16 4.27
N SER A 136 20.27 0.70 4.48
CA SER A 136 20.46 1.94 5.22
C SER A 136 20.72 3.11 4.26
N LEU A 137 19.91 4.14 4.35
CA LEU A 137 20.08 5.42 3.65
C LEU A 137 20.62 6.47 4.62
N THR A 138 21.89 6.83 4.48
CA THR A 138 22.54 7.77 5.39
C THR A 138 22.32 9.23 4.94
N PHE A 139 21.74 10.06 5.80
CA PHE A 139 21.56 11.50 5.57
C PHE A 139 22.68 12.34 6.19
N LEU A 140 23.31 11.83 7.26
CA LEU A 140 24.39 12.48 7.99
C LEU A 140 25.38 11.41 8.49
N ASN A 141 26.69 11.66 8.34
CA ASN A 141 27.77 10.79 8.82
C ASN A 141 28.95 11.59 9.40
N VAL A 142 28.68 12.79 9.90
CA VAL A 142 29.67 13.68 10.50
C VAL A 142 29.05 14.22 11.78
N GLN A 143 29.83 14.26 12.85
CA GLN A 143 29.38 14.83 14.12
C GLN A 143 28.99 16.29 13.91
N THR A 144 27.69 16.56 14.06
CA THR A 144 27.09 17.84 13.72
C THR A 144 26.22 18.30 14.88
N PRO A 145 26.40 19.54 15.39
CA PRO A 145 25.52 20.09 16.41
C PRO A 145 24.07 20.13 15.93
N LYS A 146 23.13 19.73 16.80
CA LYS A 146 21.69 19.66 16.45
C LYS A 146 21.06 21.02 16.14
N ASN A 147 21.67 22.10 16.61
CA ASN A 147 21.27 23.48 16.32
C ASN A 147 21.88 24.03 15.02
N SER A 148 22.74 23.27 14.34
CA SER A 148 23.32 23.71 13.08
C SER A 148 22.32 23.56 11.93
N ARG A 149 22.39 24.48 10.96
CA ARG A 149 21.56 24.43 9.75
C ARG A 149 21.74 23.13 8.97
N GLN A 150 22.97 22.61 8.93
CA GLN A 150 23.26 21.36 8.24
C GLN A 150 22.48 20.19 8.84
N TYR A 151 22.44 20.06 10.17
CA TYR A 151 21.66 19.03 10.83
C TYR A 151 20.17 19.23 10.58
N THR A 152 19.63 20.44 10.72
CA THR A 152 18.19 20.70 10.55
C THR A 152 17.72 20.35 9.15
N ASP A 153 18.50 20.70 8.12
CA ASP A 153 18.15 20.45 6.72
C ASP A 153 18.17 18.94 6.41
N LYS A 154 19.16 18.21 6.94
CA LYS A 154 19.26 16.75 6.79
C LYS A 154 18.19 16.01 7.58
N ALA A 155 17.90 16.44 8.82
CA ALA A 155 16.84 15.89 9.64
C ALA A 155 15.45 16.11 9.00
N ALA A 156 15.19 17.29 8.43
CA ALA A 156 13.96 17.56 7.70
C ALA A 156 13.83 16.66 6.47
N SER A 157 14.91 16.46 5.71
CA SER A 157 14.94 15.56 4.56
C SER A 157 14.66 14.11 4.97
N ALA A 158 15.32 13.62 6.03
CA ALA A 158 15.13 12.26 6.54
C ALA A 158 13.71 12.04 7.04
N ARG A 159 13.14 13.01 7.77
CA ARG A 159 11.73 13.00 8.19
C ARG A 159 10.77 12.94 7.02
N ARG A 160 10.97 13.77 5.99
CA ARG A 160 10.15 13.75 4.77
C ARG A 160 10.14 12.35 4.14
N TRP A 161 11.31 11.74 4.00
CA TRP A 161 11.43 10.39 3.44
C TRP A 161 10.80 9.32 4.33
N PHE A 162 11.00 9.41 5.64
CA PHE A 162 10.34 8.52 6.59
C PHE A 162 8.81 8.63 6.50
N SER A 163 8.25 9.84 6.50
CA SER A 163 6.81 10.06 6.33
C SER A 163 6.27 9.46 5.04
N LEU A 164 7.05 9.56 3.96
CA LEU A 164 6.65 8.98 2.69
C LEU A 164 6.68 7.45 2.71
N MET A 165 7.69 6.83 3.33
CA MET A 165 7.71 5.38 3.57
C MET A 165 6.52 4.93 4.42
N ASN A 166 6.15 5.71 5.45
CA ASN A 166 5.00 5.42 6.29
C ASN A 166 3.69 5.41 5.47
N VAL A 167 3.49 6.40 4.60
CA VAL A 167 2.32 6.43 3.70
C VAL A 167 2.29 5.21 2.78
N ILE A 168 3.43 4.79 2.24
CA ILE A 168 3.53 3.60 1.39
C ILE A 168 3.16 2.34 2.17
N ILE A 169 3.66 2.19 3.40
CA ILE A 169 3.33 1.07 4.30
C ILE A 169 1.83 1.05 4.62
N ASP A 170 1.23 2.20 4.93
CA ASP A 170 -0.20 2.32 5.22
C ASP A 170 -1.07 1.97 4.01
N GLN A 171 -0.65 2.39 2.80
CA GLN A 171 -1.31 2.01 1.55
C GLN A 171 -1.24 0.50 1.33
N ALA A 172 -0.07 -0.11 1.52
CA ALA A 172 0.10 -1.55 1.39
C ALA A 172 -0.74 -2.34 2.41
N ASN A 173 -0.86 -1.83 3.65
CA ASN A 173 -1.72 -2.45 4.67
C ASN A 173 -3.20 -2.41 4.28
N ARG A 174 -3.72 -1.26 3.83
CA ARG A 174 -5.11 -1.14 3.35
C ARG A 174 -5.39 -2.06 2.16
N ASN A 175 -4.49 -2.10 1.18
CA ASN A 175 -4.63 -2.97 0.02
C ASN A 175 -4.70 -4.45 0.42
N GLU A 176 -3.92 -4.88 1.41
CA GLU A 176 -3.97 -6.25 1.92
C GLU A 176 -5.28 -6.53 2.67
N GLU A 177 -5.75 -5.61 3.51
CA GLU A 177 -7.05 -5.72 4.19
C GLU A 177 -8.19 -5.85 3.17
N GLU A 178 -8.19 -5.05 2.10
CA GLU A 178 -9.18 -5.15 1.03
C GLU A 178 -9.10 -6.48 0.28
N ARG A 179 -7.89 -6.98 0.01
CA ARG A 179 -7.69 -8.29 -0.63
C ARG A 179 -8.19 -9.44 0.25
N MET A 180 -7.93 -9.37 1.55
CA MET A 180 -8.44 -10.34 2.52
C MET A 180 -9.97 -10.28 2.61
N ALA A 181 -10.57 -9.09 2.67
CA ALA A 181 -12.02 -8.93 2.69
C ALA A 181 -12.67 -9.48 1.41
N ARG A 182 -12.08 -9.22 0.23
CA ARG A 182 -12.56 -9.78 -1.05
C ARG A 182 -12.45 -11.31 -1.08
N ARG A 183 -11.36 -11.88 -0.57
CA ARG A 183 -11.20 -13.34 -0.47
C ARG A 183 -12.26 -13.95 0.47
N ALA A 184 -12.46 -13.37 1.65
CA ALA A 184 -13.50 -13.82 2.57
C ALA A 184 -14.91 -13.74 1.98
N ALA A 185 -15.19 -12.71 1.16
CA ALA A 185 -16.48 -12.60 0.46
C ALA A 185 -16.68 -13.69 -0.61
N LEU A 186 -15.60 -14.10 -1.30
CA LEU A 186 -15.65 -15.20 -2.28
C LEU A 186 -15.69 -16.58 -1.63
N GLU A 187 -15.07 -16.72 -0.45
CA GLU A 187 -15.04 -17.95 0.35
C GLU A 187 -16.24 -18.08 1.29
N THR A 188 -17.15 -17.10 1.31
CA THR A 188 -18.45 -17.28 1.95
C THR A 188 -19.11 -18.46 1.26
N PRO A 189 -19.34 -19.59 1.96
CA PRO A 189 -19.84 -20.79 1.32
C PRO A 189 -21.12 -20.42 0.57
N ALA A 190 -21.19 -20.75 -0.72
CA ALA A 190 -22.46 -20.77 -1.43
C ALA A 190 -23.46 -21.44 -0.49
N ALA A 191 -24.53 -20.73 -0.14
CA ALA A 191 -25.46 -21.14 0.90
C ALA A 191 -25.70 -22.66 0.78
N PRO A 192 -25.56 -23.44 1.87
CA PRO A 192 -25.71 -24.88 1.79
C PRO A 192 -27.00 -25.17 1.02
N PRO A 193 -26.98 -26.08 0.03
CA PRO A 193 -28.17 -26.39 -0.75
C PRO A 193 -29.29 -26.64 0.24
N VAL A 194 -30.34 -25.82 0.16
CA VAL A 194 -31.47 -25.89 1.08
C VAL A 194 -31.89 -27.36 1.12
N PRO A 195 -31.86 -28.03 2.28
CA PRO A 195 -32.18 -29.45 2.33
C PRO A 195 -33.57 -29.65 1.73
N LEU A 196 -33.66 -30.43 0.65
CA LEU A 196 -34.91 -30.66 -0.10
C LEU A 196 -36.09 -31.11 0.79
N GLY A 197 -35.79 -31.71 1.96
CA GLY A 197 -36.80 -32.06 2.96
C GLY A 197 -37.53 -30.87 3.60
N ALA A 198 -36.85 -29.75 3.83
CA ALA A 198 -37.48 -28.57 4.44
C ALA A 198 -38.53 -27.92 3.52
N VAL A 199 -38.29 -27.95 2.20
CA VAL A 199 -39.24 -27.44 1.20
C VAL A 199 -40.50 -28.31 1.15
N ALA A 200 -40.35 -29.64 1.24
CA ALA A 200 -41.50 -30.55 1.26
C ALA A 200 -42.40 -30.34 2.50
N ASP A 201 -41.79 -30.12 3.67
CA ASP A 201 -42.52 -29.86 4.91
C ASP A 201 -43.26 -28.51 4.88
N GLU A 202 -42.69 -27.48 4.27
CA GLU A 202 -43.35 -26.19 4.08
C GLU A 202 -44.50 -26.26 3.06
N ILE A 203 -44.34 -26.97 1.95
CA ILE A 203 -45.43 -27.20 0.98
C ILE A 203 -46.58 -27.97 1.64
N LYS A 204 -46.27 -28.93 2.51
CA LYS A 204 -47.28 -29.68 3.27
C LYS A 204 -48.06 -28.77 4.22
N LYS A 205 -47.38 -27.90 4.97
CA LYS A 205 -48.04 -26.90 5.85
C LYS A 205 -48.93 -25.93 5.07
N LEU A 206 -48.49 -25.45 3.91
CA LEU A 206 -49.30 -24.61 3.04
C LEU A 206 -50.57 -25.35 2.57
N GLY A 207 -50.47 -26.65 2.28
CA GLY A 207 -51.62 -27.48 1.89
C GLY A 207 -52.63 -27.66 3.03
N GLU A 208 -52.13 -27.83 4.26
CA GLU A 208 -52.98 -27.90 5.46
C GLU A 208 -53.73 -26.57 5.71
N LEU A 209 -53.06 -25.43 5.54
CA LEU A 209 -53.67 -24.10 5.65
C LEU A 209 -54.73 -23.84 4.56
N MET A 210 -54.51 -24.31 3.33
CA MET A 210 -55.51 -24.24 2.26
C MET A 210 -56.73 -25.13 2.57
N SER A 211 -56.50 -26.37 3.02
CA SER A 211 -57.58 -27.31 3.34
C SER A 211 -58.44 -26.89 4.54
N SER A 212 -57.89 -26.08 5.44
CA SER A 212 -58.61 -25.48 6.57
C SER A 212 -59.35 -24.19 6.21
N GLY A 213 -59.26 -23.74 4.94
CA GLY A 213 -59.91 -22.52 4.46
C GLY A 213 -59.25 -21.22 4.91
N LEU A 214 -58.03 -21.30 5.46
CA LEU A 214 -57.25 -20.12 5.88
C LEU A 214 -56.50 -19.45 4.73
N LEU A 215 -56.23 -20.19 3.67
CA LEU A 215 -55.64 -19.68 2.42
C LEU A 215 -56.57 -20.00 1.26
N THR A 216 -56.65 -19.07 0.32
CA THR A 216 -57.29 -19.29 -0.98
C THR A 216 -56.36 -20.09 -1.90
N GLU A 217 -56.91 -20.75 -2.93
CA GLU A 217 -56.12 -21.48 -3.93
C GLU A 217 -55.09 -20.59 -4.65
N GLU A 218 -55.43 -19.32 -4.87
CA GLU A 218 -54.56 -18.33 -5.52
C GLU A 218 -53.34 -18.01 -4.65
N GLU A 219 -53.54 -17.74 -3.35
CA GLU A 219 -52.44 -17.47 -2.41
C GLU A 219 -51.55 -18.71 -2.19
N PHE A 220 -52.15 -19.90 -2.17
CA PHE A 220 -51.39 -21.15 -2.08
C PHE A 220 -50.47 -21.35 -3.29
N ALA A 221 -50.98 -21.08 -4.51
CA ALA A 221 -50.20 -21.19 -5.74
C ALA A 221 -49.02 -20.21 -5.77
N GLU A 222 -49.22 -18.96 -5.33
CA GLU A 222 -48.16 -17.95 -5.25
C GLU A 222 -47.06 -18.33 -4.26
N GLN A 223 -47.43 -18.77 -3.06
CA GLN A 223 -46.48 -19.19 -2.01
C GLN A 223 -45.69 -20.44 -2.44
N LYS A 224 -46.36 -21.41 -3.06
CA LYS A 224 -45.73 -22.63 -3.57
C LYS A 224 -44.72 -22.34 -4.69
N ALA A 225 -45.06 -21.46 -5.63
CA ALA A 225 -44.16 -21.05 -6.71
C ALA A 225 -42.91 -20.37 -6.16
N LYS A 226 -43.07 -19.53 -5.13
CA LYS A 226 -41.97 -18.85 -4.44
C LYS A 226 -41.02 -19.83 -3.73
N LEU A 227 -41.55 -20.88 -3.10
CA LEU A 227 -40.76 -21.91 -2.42
C LEU A 227 -40.01 -22.86 -3.36
N LEU A 228 -40.58 -23.14 -4.55
CA LEU A 228 -39.96 -24.00 -5.55
C LEU A 228 -38.88 -23.28 -6.39
N GLY A 229 -38.72 -21.96 -6.20
CA GLY A 229 -37.77 -21.16 -6.99
C GLY A 229 -38.18 -21.01 -8.46
N ASP A 230 -39.44 -21.33 -8.79
CA ASP A 230 -40.03 -21.20 -10.13
C ASP A 230 -40.29 -19.72 -10.43
N THR A 231 -39.22 -18.95 -10.58
CA THR A 231 -39.22 -17.54 -11.00
C THR A 231 -39.88 -17.35 -12.38
N ASP A 232 -40.00 -18.42 -13.16
CA ASP A 232 -40.78 -18.49 -14.40
C ASP A 232 -42.30 -18.29 -14.18
N TYR A 233 -42.82 -18.50 -12.96
CA TYR A 233 -44.22 -18.25 -12.65
C TYR A 233 -44.54 -16.75 -12.59
N GLU A 234 -43.67 -15.92 -11.99
CA GLU A 234 -43.83 -14.46 -12.01
C GLU A 234 -43.73 -13.90 -13.43
N ALA A 235 -42.79 -14.40 -14.24
CA ALA A 235 -42.66 -14.01 -15.65
C ALA A 235 -43.92 -14.35 -16.47
N ARG A 236 -44.53 -15.52 -16.25
CA ARG A 236 -45.77 -15.93 -16.93
C ARG A 236 -47.02 -15.23 -16.40
N ALA A 237 -47.10 -14.94 -15.10
CA ALA A 237 -48.20 -14.19 -14.49
C ALA A 237 -48.20 -12.72 -14.94
N ALA A 238 -47.02 -12.09 -15.01
CA ALA A 238 -46.85 -10.75 -15.55
C ALA A 238 -47.25 -10.67 -17.05
N ALA A 239 -46.84 -11.68 -17.85
CA ALA A 239 -47.23 -11.78 -19.24
C ALA A 239 -48.75 -11.93 -19.44
N ARG A 240 -49.45 -12.67 -18.56
CA ARG A 240 -50.92 -12.80 -18.61
C ARG A 240 -51.65 -11.49 -18.26
N ARG A 241 -51.18 -10.74 -17.26
CA ARG A 241 -51.77 -9.42 -16.91
C ARG A 241 -51.65 -8.40 -18.04
N LEU A 242 -50.55 -8.41 -18.79
CA LEU A 242 -50.37 -7.55 -19.96
C LEU A 242 -51.27 -7.93 -21.15
N SER A 243 -51.66 -9.20 -21.27
CA SER A 243 -52.54 -9.66 -22.37
C SER A 243 -54.02 -9.27 -22.21
N PHE A 244 -54.48 -9.00 -20.98
CA PHE A 244 -55.89 -8.68 -20.71
C PHE A 244 -56.20 -7.17 -20.65
N GLY A 245 -55.17 -6.30 -20.53
CA GLY A 245 -55.37 -4.86 -20.33
C GLY A 245 -55.61 -4.01 -21.58
N ASN A 246 -55.45 -4.54 -22.81
CA ASN A 246 -55.37 -3.69 -24.02
C ASN A 246 -56.62 -3.74 -24.93
N ARG A 247 -57.79 -4.00 -24.35
CA ARG A 247 -59.05 -4.19 -25.11
C ARG A 247 -60.17 -3.22 -24.71
N THR A 248 -59.87 -1.94 -24.45
CA THR A 248 -60.91 -0.92 -24.35
C THR A 248 -60.50 0.38 -25.03
N GLY A 249 -61.16 0.68 -26.15
CA GLY A 249 -61.41 2.06 -26.54
C GLY A 249 -60.79 2.53 -27.86
N ARG A 250 -61.36 2.08 -28.98
CA ARG A 250 -61.57 2.96 -30.14
C ARG A 250 -63.09 3.02 -30.33
N PRO A 251 -63.69 4.21 -30.28
CA PRO A 251 -64.44 4.60 -31.47
C PRO A 251 -64.37 6.11 -31.80
N SER A 252 -64.31 6.33 -33.13
CA SER A 252 -64.84 7.42 -33.96
C SER A 252 -64.69 8.86 -33.49
#